data_AF-A0A2D7W0Q5-F1
#
_entry.id   AF-A0A2D7W0Q5-F1
#
_cell.length_a   1.000
_cell.length_b   1.000
_cell.length_c   1.000
_cell.angle_alpha   90.00
_cell.angle_beta   90.00
_cell.angle_gamma   90.00
#
_symmetry.space_group_name_H-M   'P 1'
#
loop_
_entity.id
_entity.type
_entity.pdbx_description
1 polymer ?
#
loop_
_entity_poly.entity_id
_entity_poly.type
_entity_poly.pdbx_seq_one_letter_code
_entity_poly.pdbx_strand_id
1 'polypeptide(L)' 'MSDFGVTSMTAELRRVAVRPPSTRGDYAAAHWAQPVDLDLLAEQHAAFVRLLQRLGCEVDVLDPVDDMPDGIFTYDPC' A
#
# COMPACT_ATOMS: atom_id res chain seq x y z
N MET A 1 2.66 17.57 10.92
CA MET A 1 1.56 16.70 10.49
C MET A 1 1.43 16.89 9.00
N SER A 2 1.68 15.85 8.21
CA SER A 2 1.46 15.93 6.78
C SER A 2 -0.05 15.86 6.55
N ASP A 3 -0.62 16.88 5.90
CA ASP A 3 -2.02 16.85 5.46
C ASP A 3 -2.14 15.80 4.35
N PHE A 4 -2.87 14.72 4.63
CA PHE A 4 -3.20 13.69 3.65
C PHE A 4 -4.72 13.67 3.47
N GLY A 5 -5.17 13.47 2.24
CA GLY A 5 -6.59 13.44 1.89
C GLY A 5 -6.79 13.55 0.38
N VAL A 6 -7.92 13.09 -0.12
CA VAL A 6 -8.22 13.12 -1.55
C VAL A 6 -9.20 14.26 -1.85
N THR A 7 -8.81 15.17 -2.73
CA THR A 7 -9.67 16.27 -3.19
C THR A 7 -10.47 15.91 -4.44
N SER A 8 -10.08 14.84 -5.15
CA SER A 8 -10.78 14.31 -6.33
C SER A 8 -10.33 12.87 -6.64
N MET A 9 -11.26 12.03 -7.09
CA MET A 9 -11.00 10.64 -7.52
C MET A 9 -10.69 10.51 -9.03
N THR A 10 -10.75 11.61 -9.78
CA THR A 10 -10.56 11.61 -11.25
C THR A 10 -9.53 12.63 -11.73
N ALA A 11 -9.11 13.55 -10.86
CA ALA A 11 -8.02 14.47 -11.17
C ALA A 11 -6.69 13.72 -11.29
N GLU A 12 -5.71 14.36 -11.91
CA GLU A 12 -4.36 13.83 -12.00
C GLU A 12 -3.77 13.59 -10.60
N LEU A 13 -3.28 12.37 -10.35
CA LEU A 13 -2.66 12.00 -9.09
C LEU A 13 -1.28 12.65 -8.96
N ARG A 14 -1.11 13.52 -7.96
CA ARG A 14 0.16 14.24 -7.73
C ARG A 14 1.01 13.63 -6.61
N ARG A 15 0.37 13.21 -5.52
CA ARG A 15 1.03 12.65 -4.33
C ARG A 15 0.18 11.53 -3.75
N VAL A 16 0.81 10.46 -3.29
CA VAL A 16 0.12 9.28 -2.75
C VAL A 16 0.92 8.62 -1.64
N ALA A 17 0.23 8.21 -0.58
CA ALA A 17 0.79 7.39 0.48
C ALA A 17 0.52 5.91 0.20
N VAL A 18 1.57 5.10 0.24
CA VAL A 18 1.51 3.64 0.08
C VAL A 18 2.17 2.99 1.29
N ARG A 19 1.77 1.77 1.62
CA ARG A 19 2.36 1.01 2.72
C ARG A 19 2.74 -0.39 2.24
N PRO A 20 3.98 -0.84 2.45
CA PRO A 20 4.37 -2.21 2.11
C PRO A 20 3.60 -3.23 2.96
N PRO A 21 3.40 -4.45 2.44
CA PRO A 21 2.87 -5.57 3.22
C PRO A 21 3.79 -5.90 4.40
N SER A 22 3.21 -6.37 5.52
CA SER A 22 4.00 -6.96 6.61
C SER A 22 4.21 -8.45 6.35
N THR A 23 5.41 -8.96 6.60
CA THR A 23 5.70 -10.40 6.55
C THR A 23 5.20 -11.17 7.78
N ARG A 24 4.61 -10.47 8.75
CA ARG A 24 4.27 -11.01 10.08
C ARG A 24 2.76 -11.10 10.35
N GLY A 25 1.92 -10.73 9.40
CA GLY A 25 0.46 -10.74 9.56
C GLY A 25 -0.19 -12.12 9.42
N ASP A 26 -1.35 -12.32 10.09
CA ASP A 26 -2.21 -13.49 9.87
C ASP A 26 -3.18 -13.23 8.69
N TYR A 27 -2.69 -13.52 7.49
CA TYR A 27 -3.43 -13.32 6.24
C TYR A 27 -4.68 -14.22 6.12
N ALA A 28 -4.69 -15.39 6.76
CA ALA A 28 -5.85 -16.28 6.73
C ALA A 28 -6.98 -15.73 7.61
N ALA A 29 -6.65 -15.21 8.80
CA ALA A 29 -7.61 -14.53 9.67
C ALA A 29 -8.15 -13.24 9.05
N ALA A 30 -7.35 -12.55 8.23
CA ALA A 30 -7.78 -11.40 7.43
C ALA A 30 -8.58 -11.78 6.17
N HIS A 31 -8.90 -13.07 5.97
CA HIS A 31 -9.69 -13.57 4.83
C HIS A 31 -9.08 -13.32 3.44
N TRP A 32 -7.76 -13.17 3.34
CA TRP A 32 -7.07 -13.13 2.06
C TRP A 32 -7.12 -14.50 1.38
N ALA A 33 -7.12 -14.50 0.04
CA ALA A 33 -7.04 -15.73 -0.75
C ALA A 33 -5.74 -16.48 -0.45
N GLN A 34 -5.85 -17.79 -0.26
CA GLN A 34 -4.73 -18.64 0.16
C GLN A 34 -4.28 -19.62 -0.95
N PRO A 35 -2.99 -19.98 -1.00
CA PRO A 35 -1.89 -19.46 -0.16
C PRO A 35 -1.43 -18.07 -0.61
N VAL A 36 -0.98 -17.24 0.33
CA VAL A 36 -0.31 -15.96 0.01
C VAL A 36 1.18 -16.19 -0.14
N ASP A 37 1.72 -15.84 -1.31
CA ASP A 37 3.16 -15.76 -1.56
C ASP A 37 3.66 -14.37 -1.12
N LEU A 38 4.33 -14.30 0.03
CA LEU A 38 4.77 -13.03 0.62
C LEU A 38 5.92 -12.38 -0.14
N ASP A 39 6.79 -13.18 -0.76
CA ASP A 39 7.89 -12.67 -1.57
C ASP A 39 7.33 -12.04 -2.85
N LEU A 40 6.42 -12.74 -3.53
CA LEU A 40 5.73 -12.20 -4.70
C LEU A 40 4.88 -10.97 -4.35
N LEU A 41 4.20 -10.97 -3.20
CA LEU A 41 3.42 -9.82 -2.73
C LEU A 41 4.33 -8.59 -2.53
N ALA A 42 5.50 -8.76 -1.90
CA ALA A 42 6.48 -7.70 -1.71
C ALA A 42 7.04 -7.20 -3.05
N GLU A 43 7.36 -8.10 -3.98
CA GLU A 43 7.84 -7.76 -5.32
C GLU A 43 6.81 -6.96 -6.12
N GLN A 44 5.55 -7.40 -6.11
CA GLN A 44 4.43 -6.75 -6.78
C GLN A 44 4.16 -5.36 -6.19
N HIS A 45 4.15 -5.24 -4.87
CA HIS A 45 4.02 -3.94 -4.20
C HIS A 45 5.17 -3.01 -4.61
N ALA A 46 6.42 -3.47 -4.56
CA ALA A 46 7.56 -2.65 -4.99
C ALA A 46 7.47 -2.25 -6.47
N ALA A 47 6.96 -3.12 -7.34
CA ALA A 47 6.72 -2.80 -8.75
C ALA A 47 5.63 -1.74 -8.93
N PHE A 48 4.56 -1.79 -8.13
CA PHE A 48 3.50 -0.79 -8.09
C PHE A 48 4.03 0.59 -7.65
N VAL A 49 4.81 0.65 -6.56
CA VAL A 49 5.47 1.89 -6.10
C VAL A 49 6.35 2.49 -7.20
N ARG A 50 7.17 1.66 -7.86
CA ARG A 50 8.00 2.10 -8.99
C ARG A 50 7.17 2.61 -10.17
N LEU A 51 6.01 2.02 -10.43
CA LEU A 51 5.11 2.48 -11.50
C LEU A 51 4.58 3.89 -11.18
N LEU A 52 4.09 4.13 -9.96
CA LEU A 52 3.62 5.44 -9.52
C LEU A 52 4.70 6.53 -9.67
N GLN A 53 5.93 6.23 -9.23
CA GLN A 53 7.06 7.13 -9.38
C GLN A 53 7.38 7.44 -10.85
N ARG A 54 7.38 6.43 -11.72
CA ARG A 54 7.61 6.63 -13.18
C ARG A 54 6.52 7.45 -13.85
N LEU A 55 5.30 7.39 -13.34
CA LEU A 55 4.18 8.21 -13.81
C LEU A 55 4.21 9.64 -13.27
N GLY A 56 5.20 9.99 -12.44
CA GLY A 56 5.42 11.34 -11.94
C GLY A 56 4.74 11.65 -10.60
N CYS A 57 4.20 10.64 -9.90
CA CYS A 57 3.66 10.82 -8.56
C CYS A 57 4.78 10.99 -7.53
N GLU A 58 4.60 11.91 -6.58
CA GLU A 58 5.34 11.89 -5.31
C GLU A 58 4.78 10.73 -4.46
N VAL A 59 5.63 9.80 -4.03
CA VAL A 59 5.20 8.61 -3.30
C VAL A 59 5.79 8.60 -1.90
N ASP A 60 4.93 8.74 -0.89
CA ASP A 60 5.29 8.55 0.51
C ASP A 60 5.14 7.07 0.86
N VAL A 61 6.27 6.40 1.09
CA VAL A 61 6.26 5.01 1.56
C VAL A 61 6.23 5.02 3.08
N LEU A 62 5.12 4.56 3.66
CA LEU A 62 4.94 4.41 5.09
C LEU A 62 5.64 3.14 5.59
N ASP A 63 5.92 3.08 6.89
CA ASP A 63 6.42 1.86 7.51
C ASP A 63 5.36 0.74 7.46
N PRO A 64 5.74 -0.54 7.28
CA PRO A 64 4.80 -1.64 7.46
C PRO A 64 4.24 -1.63 8.88
N VAL A 65 3.01 -2.15 9.04
CA VAL A 65 2.42 -2.39 10.36
C VAL A 65 2.41 -3.89 10.59
N ASP A 66 3.17 -4.33 11.58
CA ASP A 66 3.18 -5.72 11.98
C ASP A 66 1.81 -6.17 12.49
N ASP A 67 1.50 -7.45 12.30
CA ASP A 67 0.26 -8.09 12.73
C ASP A 67 -1.02 -7.47 12.11
N MET A 68 -0.88 -6.62 11.08
CA MET A 68 -1.98 -5.98 10.36
C MET A 68 -1.87 -6.22 8.84
N PRO A 69 -2.34 -7.38 8.34
CA PRO A 69 -2.32 -7.72 6.90
C PRO A 69 -2.93 -6.62 6.01
N ASP A 70 -4.04 -6.03 6.45
CA ASP A 70 -4.78 -5.01 5.70
C ASP A 70 -4.15 -3.61 5.78
N GLY A 71 -3.04 -3.45 6.52
CA GLY A 71 -2.33 -2.16 6.62
C GLY A 71 -1.81 -1.63 5.27
N ILE A 72 -1.67 -2.52 4.28
CA ILE A 72 -1.33 -2.20 2.88
C ILE A 72 -2.41 -1.34 2.19
N PHE A 73 -3.67 -1.43 2.62
CA PHE A 73 -4.80 -0.69 2.04
C PHE A 73 -4.92 0.71 2.66
N THR A 74 -4.00 1.59 2.30
CA THR A 74 -3.91 2.96 2.87
C THR A 74 -5.12 3.85 2.60
N TYR A 75 -6.02 3.44 1.71
CA TYR A 75 -7.25 4.16 1.39
C TYR A 75 -8.31 4.05 2.49
N ASP A 76 -8.44 2.91 3.17
CA ASP A 76 -9.56 2.63 4.09
C ASP A 76 -9.62 3.51 5.35
N PRO A 77 -8.51 3.83 6.04
CA PRO A 77 -8.55 4.69 7.23
C PRO A 77 -8.62 6.19 6.92
N CYS A 78 -8.79 6.58 5.65
CA CYS A 78 -8.89 7.98 5.21
C CYS A 78 -10.33 8.47 5.06
#